data_AF-A0A7J5TE75-F1
#
_entry.id   AF-A0A7J5TE75-F1
#
_cell.length_a   1.000
_cell.length_b   1.000
_cell.length_c   1.000
_cell.angle_alpha   90.00
_cell.angle_beta   90.00
_cell.angle_gamma   90.00
#
_symmetry.space_group_name_H-M   'P 1'
#
loop_
_entity.id
_entity.type
_entity.pdbx_description
1 polymer ?
#
loop_
_entity_poly.entity_id
_entity_poly.type
_entity_poly.pdbx_seq_one_letter_code
_entity_poly.pdbx_strand_id
1 'polypeptide(L)'
;LDYVGDKYGRDKVAQCVIYGTIKTKQALKDSARIMGYEFSMGERITKALPPAQTGGKDIPLHDIFEPSSKRYAEAREFRELYDSDPDVKRVTDEAMGIEGLIRQTGVHACATIMGSEPISNTSPLLERTDGTVTTTLEYHTCETLGLVKMDFLGLSNLTVIRDTLNNIEANGKTRIDHTKIPLDDRATYDLLSRGDTLGVFQLDSDGMRSLLKTLKPNNFNDISALIALYRPGPMDMDSHTNYAKRKNGLQKITPIHPEVAEPLKEVLDETYGLIVYQEQVQSAARILAGYSLGKADVLRRAMGKKKPEVLAKEKVPFFAGMKEHGYSQEAAQAVWDILVPFSGYAFNKAHSAAYGLISYWTAYLKTHYPVEFMAALLQGASTNKDKTALYLGEARRMGIQVLSPDVNESVYEYSAVGDVVRFGLGAIRNVGKAAVDAIVKERENDHGKYVNFPDFIRRVPMEALNRRLVESLIKAGAFDSIDPNRRALFTIHEAAINSVVGLKRKQAEGQFDLFSDLEDAGEDDAGMGDAMVNVPDVEE
;
A
#
# COMPACT_ATOMS: atom_id res chain seq x y z
N LEU A 1 1.57 5.42 18.56
CA LEU A 1 2.65 4.81 19.37
C LEU A 1 2.98 5.69 20.57
N ASP A 2 3.14 7.01 20.38
CA ASP A 2 3.40 7.95 21.49
C ASP A 2 2.41 7.82 22.65
N TYR A 3 1.10 7.79 22.36
CA TYR A 3 0.08 7.56 23.39
C TYR A 3 0.34 6.30 24.23
N VAL A 4 0.79 5.20 23.60
CA VAL A 4 1.07 3.93 24.29
C VAL A 4 2.32 4.08 25.15
N GLY A 5 3.37 4.71 24.63
CA GLY A 5 4.59 5.01 25.37
C GLY A 5 4.32 5.91 26.59
N ASP A 6 3.51 6.96 26.42
CA ASP A 6 3.21 7.92 27.49
C ASP A 6 2.26 7.31 28.54
N LYS A 7 1.30 6.46 28.12
CA LYS A 7 0.34 5.82 29.03
C LYS A 7 0.93 4.68 29.85
N TYR A 8 1.76 3.84 29.25
CA TYR A 8 2.25 2.61 29.88
C TYR A 8 3.71 2.71 30.35
N GLY A 9 4.41 3.80 30.02
CA GLY A 9 5.83 4.01 30.32
C GLY A 9 6.71 3.72 29.11
N ARG A 10 7.57 4.67 28.73
CA ARG A 10 8.45 4.55 27.54
C ARG A 10 9.53 3.49 27.70
N ASP A 11 9.87 3.12 28.93
CA ASP A 11 10.75 2.01 29.29
C ASP A 11 10.07 0.62 29.18
N LYS A 12 8.73 0.60 29.14
CA LYS A 12 7.89 -0.61 29.05
C LYS A 12 7.32 -0.87 27.67
N VAL A 13 7.65 -0.03 26.69
CA VAL A 13 7.15 -0.11 25.31
C VAL A 13 8.33 0.06 24.36
N ALA A 14 8.53 -0.89 23.45
CA ALA A 14 9.57 -0.83 22.43
C ALA A 14 9.04 -1.38 21.10
N GLN A 15 9.52 -0.88 19.98
CA GLN A 15 9.24 -1.51 18.69
C GLN A 15 10.06 -2.81 18.58
N CYS A 16 9.64 -3.72 17.71
CA CYS A 16 10.41 -4.95 17.49
C CYS A 16 11.52 -4.72 16.46
N VAL A 17 12.71 -5.28 16.67
CA VAL A 17 13.71 -5.39 15.61
C VAL A 17 13.26 -6.33 14.51
N ILE A 18 13.71 -6.07 13.29
CA ILE A 18 13.79 -7.05 12.23
C ILE A 18 15.25 -7.20 11.79
N TYR A 19 15.67 -8.43 11.54
CA TYR A 19 16.98 -8.70 10.95
C TYR A 19 16.84 -8.82 9.44
N GLY A 20 17.36 -7.83 8.72
CA GLY A 20 17.42 -7.86 7.27
C GLY A 20 18.49 -8.86 6.84
N THR A 21 18.08 -9.99 6.26
CA THR A 21 19.01 -10.96 5.68
C THR A 21 19.28 -10.67 4.21
N ILE A 22 20.50 -10.99 3.75
CA ILE A 22 20.89 -10.86 2.34
C ILE A 22 20.04 -11.85 1.53
N LYS A 23 19.20 -11.30 0.64
CA LYS A 23 18.35 -12.10 -0.27
C LYS A 23 19.09 -12.44 -1.56
N THR A 24 18.65 -13.49 -2.26
CA THR A 24 19.21 -14.02 -3.51
C THR A 24 19.73 -12.95 -4.48
N LYS A 25 18.87 -12.01 -4.90
CA LYS A 25 19.28 -10.93 -5.83
C LYS A 25 20.33 -9.99 -5.25
N GLN A 26 20.24 -9.70 -3.96
CA GLN A 26 21.23 -8.87 -3.26
C GLN A 26 22.55 -9.61 -3.13
N ALA A 27 22.54 -10.91 -2.78
CA ALA A 27 23.72 -11.74 -2.71
C ALA A 27 24.49 -11.73 -4.04
N LEU A 28 23.79 -11.94 -5.16
CA LEU A 28 24.41 -11.91 -6.50
C LEU A 28 25.00 -10.55 -6.85
N LYS A 29 24.27 -9.45 -6.59
CA LYS A 29 24.75 -8.09 -6.89
C LYS A 29 25.91 -7.67 -5.99
N ASP A 30 25.84 -8.00 -4.70
CA ASP A 30 26.88 -7.67 -3.73
C ASP A 30 28.15 -8.50 -4.00
N SER A 31 28.03 -9.79 -4.31
CA SER A 31 29.17 -10.63 -4.74
C SER A 31 29.82 -10.10 -6.00
N ALA A 32 29.04 -9.74 -7.03
CA ALA A 32 29.58 -9.13 -8.25
C ALA A 32 30.36 -7.84 -7.95
N ARG A 33 29.81 -6.99 -7.06
CA ARG A 33 30.46 -5.74 -6.65
C ARG A 33 31.74 -5.98 -5.84
N ILE A 34 31.75 -6.93 -4.92
CA ILE A 34 32.92 -7.28 -4.09
C ILE A 34 34.06 -7.80 -4.98
N MET A 35 33.72 -8.56 -6.02
CA MET A 35 34.67 -9.09 -6.99
C MET A 35 35.15 -8.08 -8.04
N GLY A 36 34.65 -6.84 -8.00
CA GLY A 36 35.08 -5.76 -8.90
C GLY A 36 34.43 -5.75 -10.28
N TYR A 37 33.31 -6.47 -10.47
CA TYR A 37 32.56 -6.43 -11.74
C TYR A 37 31.71 -5.16 -11.86
N GLU A 38 31.45 -4.76 -13.11
CA GLU A 38 30.51 -3.69 -13.46
C GLU A 38 29.09 -4.00 -12.96
N PHE A 39 28.30 -2.94 -12.69
CA PHE A 39 26.92 -3.07 -12.22
C PHE A 39 26.03 -3.92 -13.15
N SER A 40 26.32 -3.87 -14.46
CA SER A 40 25.64 -4.65 -15.48
C SER A 40 25.75 -6.17 -15.29
N MET A 41 26.83 -6.66 -14.67
CA MET A 41 27.01 -8.09 -14.38
C MET A 41 25.94 -8.58 -13.39
N GLY A 42 25.78 -7.87 -12.26
CA GLY A 42 24.76 -8.20 -11.27
C GLY A 42 23.34 -8.12 -11.83
N GLU A 43 23.05 -7.13 -12.67
CA GLU A 43 21.75 -7.04 -13.39
C GLU A 43 21.53 -8.20 -14.36
N ARG A 44 22.54 -8.59 -15.15
CA ARG A 44 22.45 -9.72 -16.08
C ARG A 44 22.12 -11.02 -15.34
N ILE A 45 22.84 -11.32 -14.26
CA ILE A 45 22.65 -12.55 -13.49
C ILE A 45 21.27 -12.56 -12.81
N THR A 46 20.87 -11.44 -12.20
CA THR A 46 19.58 -11.37 -11.49
C THR A 46 18.35 -11.38 -12.40
N LYS A 47 18.49 -11.02 -13.68
CA LYS A 47 17.43 -11.14 -14.69
C LYS A 47 17.18 -12.57 -15.16
N ALA A 48 18.20 -13.44 -15.11
CA ALA A 48 18.06 -14.86 -15.44
C ALA A 48 17.35 -15.67 -14.34
N LEU A 49 17.14 -15.08 -13.15
CA LEU A 49 16.37 -15.70 -12.09
C LEU A 49 14.89 -15.81 -12.49
N PRO A 50 14.20 -16.90 -12.11
CA PRO A 50 12.77 -17.00 -12.32
C PRO A 50 12.03 -15.87 -11.58
N PRO A 51 10.86 -15.44 -12.07
CA PRO A 51 10.03 -14.45 -11.38
C PRO A 51 9.81 -14.81 -9.91
N ALA A 52 9.80 -13.81 -9.03
CA ALA A 52 9.54 -14.04 -7.62
C ALA A 52 8.14 -14.65 -7.42
N GLN A 53 7.99 -15.56 -6.46
CA GLN A 53 6.68 -16.08 -6.08
C GLN A 53 5.80 -14.98 -5.47
N THR A 54 4.50 -15.26 -5.38
CA THR A 54 3.52 -14.45 -4.65
C THR A 54 4.06 -14.05 -3.27
N GLY A 55 4.13 -12.74 -3.01
CA GLY A 55 4.77 -12.19 -1.82
C GLY A 55 6.23 -11.75 -2.01
N GLY A 56 6.74 -11.72 -3.26
CA GLY A 56 8.03 -11.13 -3.60
C GLY A 56 9.24 -11.96 -3.17
N LYS A 57 9.06 -13.27 -2.94
CA LYS A 57 10.15 -14.17 -2.55
C LYS A 57 10.84 -14.73 -3.79
N ASP A 58 12.10 -14.35 -3.97
CA ASP A 58 12.99 -14.98 -4.96
C ASP A 58 13.26 -16.45 -4.58
N ILE A 59 13.68 -17.26 -5.56
CA ILE A 59 14.16 -18.62 -5.32
C ILE A 59 15.49 -18.55 -4.54
N PRO A 60 15.66 -19.27 -3.42
CA PRO A 60 16.96 -19.37 -2.75
C PRO A 60 18.04 -19.89 -3.72
N LEU A 61 19.29 -19.43 -3.60
CA LEU A 61 20.35 -19.86 -4.52
C LEU A 61 20.58 -21.37 -4.46
N HIS A 62 20.54 -21.97 -3.27
CA HIS A 62 20.65 -23.42 -3.10
C HIS A 62 19.55 -24.19 -3.86
N ASP A 63 18.32 -23.70 -3.81
CA ASP A 63 17.15 -24.34 -4.44
C ASP A 63 17.22 -24.34 -5.98
N ILE A 64 18.04 -23.46 -6.57
CA ILE A 64 18.27 -23.43 -8.03
C ILE A 64 18.96 -24.72 -8.50
N PHE A 65 19.84 -25.29 -7.67
CA PHE A 65 20.68 -26.43 -8.03
C PHE A 65 20.16 -27.76 -7.47
N GLU A 66 19.17 -27.73 -6.57
CA GLU A 66 18.57 -28.89 -5.92
C GLU A 66 17.44 -29.51 -6.78
N PRO A 67 17.60 -30.70 -7.39
CA PRO A 67 16.60 -31.30 -8.26
C PRO A 67 15.26 -31.61 -7.57
N SER A 68 15.29 -31.83 -6.24
CA SER A 68 14.09 -32.06 -5.44
C SER A 68 13.30 -30.79 -5.12
N SER A 69 13.84 -29.60 -5.43
CA SER A 69 13.17 -28.33 -5.19
C SER A 69 11.94 -28.16 -6.08
N LYS A 70 10.85 -27.65 -5.51
CA LYS A 70 9.58 -27.40 -6.20
C LYS A 70 9.72 -26.49 -7.42
N ARG A 71 10.70 -25.58 -7.38
CA ARG A 71 10.93 -24.56 -8.42
C ARG A 71 12.13 -24.87 -9.30
N TYR A 72 12.71 -26.06 -9.17
CA TYR A 72 13.89 -26.45 -9.93
C TYR A 72 13.70 -26.26 -11.44
N ALA A 73 12.54 -26.67 -11.98
CA ALA A 73 12.24 -26.54 -13.40
C ALA A 73 12.21 -25.08 -13.91
N GLU A 74 11.82 -24.12 -13.06
CA GLU A 74 11.72 -22.70 -13.43
C GLU A 74 13.10 -22.04 -13.62
N ALA A 75 14.12 -22.51 -12.89
CA ALA A 75 15.45 -21.89 -12.87
C ALA A 75 16.42 -22.42 -13.93
N ARG A 76 15.90 -22.99 -15.04
CA ARG A 76 16.72 -23.59 -16.10
C ARG A 76 17.65 -22.58 -16.77
N GLU A 77 17.12 -21.40 -17.12
CA GLU A 77 17.87 -20.32 -17.77
C GLU A 77 19.04 -19.85 -16.89
N PHE A 78 18.81 -19.71 -15.59
CA PHE A 78 19.89 -19.36 -14.64
C PHE A 78 20.99 -20.43 -14.62
N ARG A 79 20.62 -21.72 -14.59
CA ARG A 79 21.61 -22.81 -14.60
C ARG A 79 22.41 -22.86 -15.90
N GLU A 80 21.75 -22.67 -17.04
CA GLU A 80 22.43 -22.58 -18.34
C GLU A 80 23.43 -21.41 -18.37
N LEU A 81 23.06 -20.25 -17.80
CA LEU A 81 23.97 -19.10 -17.67
C LEU A 81 25.14 -19.39 -16.72
N TYR A 82 24.88 -20.07 -15.61
CA TYR A 82 25.89 -20.49 -14.64
C TYR A 82 26.89 -21.50 -15.25
N ASP A 83 26.43 -22.44 -16.08
CA ASP A 83 27.29 -23.45 -16.71
C ASP A 83 28.10 -22.89 -17.89
N SER A 84 27.60 -21.86 -18.58
CA SER A 84 28.21 -21.30 -19.78
C SER A 84 29.20 -20.16 -19.54
N ASP A 85 29.06 -19.41 -18.43
CA ASP A 85 29.86 -18.21 -18.16
C ASP A 85 30.68 -18.37 -16.85
N PRO A 86 32.02 -18.49 -16.94
CA PRO A 86 32.87 -18.68 -15.77
C PRO A 86 32.79 -17.55 -14.74
N ASP A 87 32.53 -16.31 -15.18
CA ASP A 87 32.40 -15.18 -14.25
C ASP A 87 31.08 -15.26 -13.48
N VAL A 88 29.98 -15.63 -14.15
CA VAL A 88 28.69 -15.86 -13.50
C VAL A 88 28.78 -16.98 -12.48
N LYS A 89 29.49 -18.06 -12.81
CA LYS A 89 29.75 -19.16 -11.87
C LYS A 89 30.45 -18.65 -10.61
N ARG A 90 31.57 -17.94 -10.75
CA ARG A 90 32.31 -17.40 -9.60
C ARG A 90 31.48 -16.46 -8.73
N VAL A 91 30.71 -15.57 -9.35
CA VAL A 91 29.81 -14.66 -8.63
C VAL A 91 28.72 -15.43 -7.87
N THR A 92 28.15 -16.46 -8.49
CA THR A 92 27.09 -17.28 -7.89
C THR A 92 27.61 -18.10 -6.72
N ASP A 93 28.78 -18.72 -6.86
CA ASP A 93 29.44 -19.50 -5.81
C ASP A 93 29.72 -18.63 -4.57
N GLU A 94 30.24 -17.42 -4.77
CA GLU A 94 30.44 -16.46 -3.69
C GLU A 94 29.11 -16.02 -3.06
N ALA A 95 28.09 -15.77 -3.90
CA ALA A 95 26.76 -15.38 -3.45
C ALA A 95 26.09 -16.44 -2.56
N MET A 96 26.31 -17.74 -2.82
CA MET A 96 25.82 -18.81 -1.95
C MET A 96 26.39 -18.76 -0.54
N GLY A 97 27.64 -18.30 -0.38
CA GLY A 97 28.29 -18.18 0.93
C GLY A 97 27.74 -17.02 1.79
N ILE A 98 27.19 -15.99 1.16
CA ILE A 98 26.68 -14.79 1.85
C ILE A 98 25.16 -14.72 1.93
N GLU A 99 24.43 -15.49 1.11
CA GLU A 99 22.96 -15.54 1.15
C GLU A 99 22.49 -15.96 2.56
N GLY A 100 21.51 -15.24 3.09
CA GLY A 100 20.93 -15.53 4.41
C GLY A 100 21.68 -14.92 5.59
N LEU A 101 22.90 -14.39 5.40
CA LEU A 101 23.60 -13.65 6.45
C LEU A 101 22.82 -12.37 6.84
N ILE A 102 22.94 -11.98 8.10
CA ILE A 102 22.32 -10.75 8.63
C ILE A 102 23.14 -9.55 8.16
N ARG A 103 22.49 -8.62 7.45
CA ARG A 103 23.12 -7.41 6.92
C ARG A 103 22.93 -6.20 7.84
N GLN A 104 21.72 -6.03 8.35
CA GLN A 104 21.34 -4.82 9.07
C GLN A 104 20.14 -5.07 9.99
N THR A 105 20.02 -4.25 11.02
CA THR A 105 18.83 -4.17 11.85
C THR A 105 17.86 -3.13 11.30
N GLY A 106 16.59 -3.50 11.23
CA GLY A 106 15.49 -2.59 10.92
C GLY A 106 14.48 -2.56 12.06
N VAL A 107 13.45 -1.74 11.89
CA VAL A 107 12.29 -1.69 12.77
C VAL A 107 11.17 -2.49 12.12
N HIS A 108 10.50 -3.36 12.87
CA HIS A 108 9.32 -4.06 12.38
C HIS A 108 8.22 -3.05 12.06
N ALA A 109 7.58 -3.22 10.90
CA ALA A 109 6.60 -2.26 10.39
C ALA A 109 5.31 -2.11 11.25
N CYS A 110 5.11 -2.93 12.29
CA CYS A 110 3.89 -2.91 13.09
C CYS A 110 4.05 -3.47 14.51
N ALA A 111 4.85 -4.53 14.66
CA ALA A 111 5.06 -5.19 15.95
C ALA A 111 5.69 -4.23 16.97
N THR A 112 4.96 -4.03 18.06
CA THR A 112 5.35 -3.28 19.24
C THR A 112 5.24 -4.21 20.44
N ILE A 113 6.30 -4.28 21.22
CA ILE A 113 6.43 -5.09 22.42
C ILE A 113 6.10 -4.24 23.64
N MET A 114 5.32 -4.81 24.54
CA MET A 114 4.86 -4.18 25.78
C MET A 114 5.10 -5.11 26.97
N GLY A 115 5.57 -4.54 28.08
CA GLY A 115 5.83 -5.27 29.33
C GLY A 115 5.10 -4.64 30.52
N SER A 116 4.91 -5.43 31.59
CA SER A 116 4.48 -4.90 32.89
C SER A 116 5.62 -4.23 33.65
N GLU A 117 6.86 -4.64 33.35
CA GLU A 117 8.14 -4.13 33.85
C GLU A 117 8.97 -3.56 32.69
N PRO A 118 10.05 -2.80 32.97
CA PRO A 118 10.94 -2.30 31.92
C PRO A 118 11.41 -3.41 30.99
N ILE A 119 11.34 -3.19 29.67
CA ILE A 119 11.67 -4.23 28.67
C ILE A 119 13.12 -4.67 28.79
N SER A 120 14.01 -3.78 29.25
CA SER A 120 15.42 -4.07 29.52
C SER A 120 15.65 -5.25 30.48
N ASN A 121 14.65 -5.61 31.30
CA ASN A 121 14.73 -6.76 32.21
C ASN A 121 14.60 -8.10 31.47
N THR A 122 14.11 -8.10 30.24
CA THR A 122 13.81 -9.32 29.46
C THR A 122 14.54 -9.35 28.11
N SER A 123 14.63 -8.21 27.43
CA SER A 123 15.36 -8.05 26.17
C SER A 123 16.30 -6.86 26.26
N PRO A 124 17.55 -6.98 25.76
CA PRO A 124 18.35 -5.80 25.46
C PRO A 124 17.59 -4.90 24.47
N LEU A 125 17.87 -3.60 24.56
CA LEU A 125 17.29 -2.57 23.70
C LEU A 125 18.37 -1.96 22.82
N LEU A 126 17.96 -1.52 21.63
CA LEU A 126 18.77 -0.78 20.68
C LEU A 126 18.07 0.55 20.39
N GLU A 127 18.77 1.64 20.61
CA GLU A 127 18.34 2.97 20.17
C GLU A 127 18.92 3.27 18.79
N ARG A 128 18.06 3.72 17.87
CA ARG A 128 18.43 4.09 16.51
C ARG A 128 18.75 5.58 16.42
N THR A 129 19.37 5.99 15.32
CA THR A 129 19.74 7.41 15.07
C THR A 129 18.54 8.36 15.00
N ASP A 130 17.34 7.84 14.72
CA ASP A 130 16.09 8.60 14.70
C ASP A 130 15.38 8.63 16.07
N GLY A 131 16.01 8.11 17.12
CA GLY A 131 15.46 8.01 18.48
C GLY A 131 14.52 6.83 18.70
N THR A 132 14.27 6.00 17.67
CA THR A 132 13.41 4.82 17.81
C THR A 132 14.10 3.76 18.68
N VAL A 133 13.41 3.30 19.72
CA VAL A 133 13.86 2.20 20.58
C VAL A 133 13.27 0.88 20.11
N THR A 134 14.14 -0.09 19.86
CA THR A 134 13.76 -1.45 19.48
C THR A 134 14.27 -2.51 20.44
N THR A 135 13.55 -3.62 20.59
CA THR A 135 14.12 -4.85 21.16
C THR A 135 15.29 -5.35 20.31
N THR A 136 16.23 -6.12 20.86
CA THR A 136 17.20 -6.87 20.05
C THR A 136 16.74 -8.31 19.78
N LEU A 137 15.74 -8.79 20.50
CA LEU A 137 15.11 -10.07 20.23
C LEU A 137 13.94 -9.89 19.25
N GLU A 138 13.80 -10.81 18.30
CA GLU A 138 12.62 -10.85 17.42
C GLU A 138 11.34 -11.15 18.21
N TYR A 139 10.19 -10.76 17.66
CA TYR A 139 8.93 -10.77 18.41
C TYR A 139 8.53 -12.18 18.87
N HIS A 140 8.81 -13.24 18.11
CA HIS A 140 8.48 -14.61 18.52
C HIS A 140 9.23 -15.01 19.81
N THR A 141 10.49 -14.58 19.93
CA THR A 141 11.29 -14.79 21.13
C THR A 141 10.74 -13.95 22.28
N CYS A 142 10.38 -12.70 22.02
CA CYS A 142 9.73 -11.83 23.02
C CYS A 142 8.42 -12.43 23.56
N GLU A 143 7.55 -12.97 22.68
CA GLU A 143 6.30 -13.63 23.05
C GLU A 143 6.56 -14.88 23.91
N THR A 144 7.57 -15.67 23.55
CA THR A 144 7.96 -16.87 24.31
C THR A 144 8.49 -16.51 25.70
N LEU A 145 9.12 -15.35 25.85
CA LEU A 145 9.58 -14.79 27.12
C LEU A 145 8.45 -14.13 27.94
N GLY A 146 7.21 -14.15 27.45
CA GLY A 146 6.03 -13.63 28.15
C GLY A 146 5.77 -12.13 27.95
N LEU A 147 6.47 -11.48 27.01
CA LEU A 147 6.16 -10.10 26.64
C LEU A 147 4.93 -10.05 25.73
N VAL A 148 4.15 -8.98 25.87
CA VAL A 148 2.94 -8.78 25.07
C VAL A 148 3.31 -8.15 23.74
N LYS A 149 2.91 -8.79 22.65
CA LYS A 149 3.05 -8.26 21.29
C LYS A 149 1.73 -7.61 20.86
N MET A 150 1.80 -6.37 20.40
CA MET A 150 0.72 -5.65 19.74
C MET A 150 1.16 -5.23 18.34
N ASP A 151 0.32 -5.45 17.33
CA ASP A 151 0.59 -5.03 15.97
C ASP A 151 -0.16 -3.72 15.68
N PHE A 152 0.57 -2.61 15.53
CA PHE A 152 0.03 -1.31 15.09
C PHE A 152 0.35 -1.10 13.61
N LEU A 153 -0.62 -1.38 12.73
CA LEU A 153 -0.42 -1.29 11.28
C LEU A 153 -0.81 0.08 10.74
N GLY A 154 0.06 0.69 9.94
CA GLY A 154 -0.30 1.81 9.07
C GLY A 154 -0.90 1.29 7.77
N LEU A 155 -2.18 1.57 7.51
CA LEU A 155 -2.87 1.15 6.29
C LEU A 155 -3.09 2.33 5.35
N SER A 156 -2.45 2.32 4.19
CA SER A 156 -2.54 3.41 3.20
C SER A 156 -3.96 3.70 2.73
N ASN A 157 -4.86 2.71 2.69
CA ASN A 157 -6.24 2.93 2.27
C ASN A 157 -7.08 3.69 3.31
N LEU A 158 -6.73 3.60 4.60
CA LEU A 158 -7.36 4.45 5.62
C LEU A 158 -6.93 5.91 5.42
N THR A 159 -5.68 6.13 5.01
CA THR A 159 -5.21 7.45 4.57
C THR A 159 -5.99 7.95 3.35
N VAL A 160 -6.18 7.12 2.31
CA VAL A 160 -6.99 7.49 1.14
C VAL A 160 -8.43 7.85 1.53
N ILE A 161 -9.07 7.08 2.42
CA ILE A 161 -10.42 7.39 2.92
C ILE A 161 -10.41 8.75 3.64
N ARG A 162 -9.48 8.96 4.58
CA ARG A 162 -9.36 10.23 5.32
C ARG A 162 -9.16 11.41 4.36
N ASP A 163 -8.25 11.29 3.41
CA ASP A 163 -7.91 12.36 2.47
C ASP A 163 -9.06 12.62 1.49
N THR A 164 -9.84 11.59 1.14
CA THR A 164 -11.09 11.77 0.38
C THR A 164 -12.09 12.58 1.20
N LEU A 165 -12.30 12.25 2.48
CA LEU A 165 -13.21 13.00 3.35
C LEU A 165 -12.76 14.46 3.55
N ASN A 166 -11.46 14.70 3.64
CA ASN A 166 -10.90 16.06 3.68
C ASN A 166 -11.16 16.81 2.38
N ASN A 167 -11.01 16.15 1.23
CA ASN A 167 -11.32 16.74 -0.07
C ASN A 167 -12.82 17.04 -0.23
N ILE A 168 -13.72 16.20 0.29
CA ILE A 168 -15.17 16.46 0.30
C ILE A 168 -15.47 17.77 1.03
N GLU A 169 -14.91 17.93 2.22
CA GLU A 169 -15.10 19.13 3.04
C GLU A 169 -14.47 20.38 2.39
N ALA A 170 -13.23 20.26 1.91
CA ALA A 170 -12.54 21.35 1.21
C ALA A 170 -13.26 21.79 -0.08
N ASN A 171 -13.96 20.86 -0.74
CA ASN A 171 -14.76 21.13 -1.94
C ASN A 171 -16.19 21.62 -1.63
N GLY A 172 -16.44 22.07 -0.39
CA GLY A 172 -17.71 22.67 0.03
C GLY A 172 -18.86 21.68 0.21
N LYS A 173 -18.60 20.37 0.22
CA LYS A 173 -19.61 19.32 0.42
C LYS A 173 -19.65 18.92 1.90
N THR A 174 -20.80 18.38 2.35
CA THR A 174 -20.93 17.90 3.73
C THR A 174 -20.02 16.69 3.96
N ARG A 175 -19.12 16.79 4.94
CA ARG A 175 -18.27 15.68 5.36
C ARG A 175 -19.13 14.52 5.88
N ILE A 176 -19.02 13.36 5.24
CA ILE A 176 -19.76 12.16 5.65
C ILE A 176 -19.01 11.33 6.71
N ASP A 177 -19.77 10.59 7.51
CA ASP A 177 -19.24 9.56 8.39
C ASP A 177 -19.23 8.22 7.65
N HIS A 178 -18.05 7.81 7.17
CA HIS A 178 -17.89 6.58 6.40
C HIS A 178 -18.33 5.32 7.16
N THR A 179 -18.31 5.35 8.50
CA THR A 179 -18.72 4.20 9.33
C THR A 179 -20.24 3.99 9.33
N LYS A 180 -21.01 4.98 8.86
CA LYS A 180 -22.47 4.95 8.76
C LYS A 180 -22.99 4.77 7.33
N ILE A 181 -22.10 4.52 6.36
CA ILE A 181 -22.50 4.24 4.98
C ILE A 181 -23.34 2.95 4.96
N PRO A 182 -24.54 2.97 4.35
CA PRO A 182 -25.38 1.77 4.23
C PRO A 182 -24.75 0.75 3.29
N LEU A 183 -24.89 -0.54 3.59
CA LEU A 183 -24.24 -1.64 2.85
C LEU A 183 -25.07 -2.18 1.67
N ASP A 184 -26.14 -1.50 1.27
CA ASP A 184 -27.07 -1.88 0.21
C ASP A 184 -27.15 -0.83 -0.92
N ASP A 185 -26.22 0.13 -0.97
CA ASP A 185 -26.19 1.15 -2.02
C ASP A 185 -25.97 0.52 -3.42
N ARG A 186 -27.01 0.63 -4.25
CA ARG A 186 -27.05 -0.01 -5.57
C ARG A 186 -26.00 0.54 -6.53
N ALA A 187 -25.77 1.85 -6.52
CA ALA A 187 -24.81 2.49 -7.42
C ALA A 187 -23.39 1.98 -7.19
N THR A 188 -23.01 1.75 -5.93
CA THR A 188 -21.71 1.16 -5.55
C THR A 188 -21.57 -0.26 -6.11
N TYR A 189 -22.61 -1.09 -5.97
CA TYR A 189 -22.61 -2.44 -6.55
C TYR A 189 -22.58 -2.44 -8.08
N ASP A 190 -23.22 -1.47 -8.73
CA ASP A 190 -23.15 -1.34 -10.18
C ASP A 190 -21.74 -0.92 -10.64
N LEU A 191 -21.03 -0.05 -9.90
CA LEU A 191 -19.61 0.27 -10.14
C LEU A 191 -18.73 -0.99 -10.04
N LEU A 192 -18.91 -1.77 -8.96
CA LEU A 192 -18.21 -3.03 -8.78
C LEU A 192 -18.51 -4.01 -9.93
N SER A 193 -19.78 -4.13 -10.31
CA SER A 193 -20.24 -5.02 -11.39
C SER A 193 -19.72 -4.62 -12.78
N ARG A 194 -19.40 -3.35 -13.02
CA ARG A 194 -18.71 -2.91 -14.25
C ARG A 194 -17.21 -3.19 -14.23
N GLY A 195 -16.63 -3.56 -13.09
CA GLY A 195 -15.18 -3.72 -12.92
C GLY A 195 -14.42 -2.39 -12.95
N ASP A 196 -15.11 -1.29 -12.65
CA ASP A 196 -14.56 0.08 -12.59
C ASP A 196 -13.83 0.33 -11.26
N THR A 197 -13.09 -0.66 -10.78
CA THR A 197 -12.57 -0.73 -9.40
C THR A 197 -11.10 -0.36 -9.26
N LEU A 198 -10.51 0.29 -10.27
CA LEU A 198 -9.14 0.80 -10.14
C LEU A 198 -9.05 1.78 -8.96
N GLY A 199 -8.14 1.52 -8.03
CA GLY A 199 -7.99 2.27 -6.77
C GLY A 199 -8.95 1.86 -5.64
N VAL A 200 -9.88 0.92 -5.88
CA VAL A 200 -10.71 0.33 -4.81
C VAL A 200 -9.92 -0.75 -4.08
N PHE A 201 -9.88 -0.68 -2.75
CA PHE A 201 -9.04 -1.56 -1.93
C PHE A 201 -9.33 -3.04 -2.19
N GLN A 202 -8.27 -3.86 -2.38
CA GLN A 202 -8.30 -5.31 -2.68
C GLN A 202 -8.94 -5.69 -4.02
N LEU A 203 -9.58 -4.76 -4.73
CA LEU A 203 -10.44 -5.04 -5.88
C LEU A 203 -9.93 -4.43 -7.20
N ASP A 204 -8.69 -3.96 -7.24
CA ASP A 204 -8.14 -3.15 -8.33
C ASP A 204 -7.31 -3.94 -9.38
N SER A 205 -6.87 -5.16 -9.06
CA SER A 205 -6.11 -5.99 -10.02
C SER A 205 -6.93 -6.40 -11.24
N ASP A 206 -6.30 -6.55 -12.40
CA ASP A 206 -7.00 -6.82 -13.67
C ASP A 206 -7.84 -8.10 -13.66
N GLY A 207 -7.30 -9.19 -13.11
CA GLY A 207 -8.07 -10.43 -13.01
C GLY A 207 -9.21 -10.35 -11.99
N MET A 208 -9.05 -9.57 -10.92
CA MET A 208 -10.13 -9.29 -9.97
C MET A 208 -11.25 -8.45 -10.62
N ARG A 209 -10.89 -7.43 -11.40
CA ARG A 209 -11.82 -6.62 -12.20
C ARG A 209 -12.60 -7.46 -13.21
N SER A 210 -11.93 -8.41 -13.86
CA SER A 210 -12.59 -9.35 -14.79
C SER A 210 -13.58 -10.26 -14.05
N LEU A 211 -13.18 -10.78 -12.89
CA LEU A 211 -14.03 -11.62 -12.06
C LEU A 211 -15.26 -10.85 -11.55
N LEU A 212 -15.10 -9.60 -11.12
CA LEU A 212 -16.21 -8.74 -10.71
C LEU A 212 -17.28 -8.57 -11.80
N LYS A 213 -16.89 -8.42 -13.06
CA LYS A 213 -17.82 -8.35 -14.21
C LYS A 213 -18.64 -9.62 -14.39
N THR A 214 -18.04 -10.77 -14.07
CA THR A 214 -18.71 -12.06 -14.12
C THR A 214 -19.60 -12.27 -12.88
N LEU A 215 -19.11 -11.89 -11.70
CA LEU A 215 -19.79 -12.07 -10.41
C LEU A 215 -21.01 -11.15 -10.25
N LYS A 216 -20.92 -9.92 -10.75
CA LYS A 216 -21.92 -8.85 -10.61
C LYS A 216 -22.40 -8.68 -9.16
N PRO A 217 -21.50 -8.34 -8.21
CA PRO A 217 -21.83 -8.29 -6.78
C PRO A 217 -23.06 -7.42 -6.53
N ASN A 218 -23.97 -7.88 -5.67
CA ASN A 218 -25.21 -7.17 -5.34
C ASN A 218 -25.50 -7.12 -3.83
N ASN A 219 -24.59 -7.65 -3.01
CA ASN A 219 -24.67 -7.64 -1.56
C ASN A 219 -23.24 -7.67 -0.97
N PHE A 220 -23.11 -7.39 0.32
CA PHE A 220 -21.81 -7.28 0.99
C PHE A 220 -21.05 -8.62 1.08
N ASN A 221 -21.76 -9.73 1.25
CA ASN A 221 -21.13 -11.05 1.37
C ASN A 221 -20.37 -11.43 0.09
N ASP A 222 -20.84 -10.99 -1.09
CA ASP A 222 -20.12 -11.19 -2.34
C ASP A 222 -18.71 -10.58 -2.31
N ILE A 223 -18.56 -9.39 -1.70
CA ILE A 223 -17.25 -8.71 -1.59
C ILE A 223 -16.33 -9.49 -0.66
N SER A 224 -16.84 -9.88 0.51
CA SER A 224 -16.09 -10.68 1.48
C SER A 224 -15.66 -12.03 0.90
N ALA A 225 -16.55 -12.72 0.19
CA ALA A 225 -16.26 -14.01 -0.42
C ALA A 225 -15.22 -13.88 -1.55
N LEU A 226 -15.33 -12.83 -2.35
CA LEU A 226 -14.38 -12.55 -3.43
C LEU A 226 -12.96 -12.34 -2.91
N ILE A 227 -12.79 -11.54 -1.84
CA ILE A 227 -11.50 -11.33 -1.17
C ILE A 227 -10.95 -12.66 -0.63
N ALA A 228 -11.81 -13.54 -0.11
CA ALA A 228 -11.41 -14.84 0.41
C ALA A 228 -11.03 -15.86 -0.68
N LEU A 229 -11.63 -15.75 -1.87
CA LEU A 229 -11.49 -16.73 -2.96
C LEU A 229 -10.43 -16.35 -4.00
N TYR A 230 -10.12 -15.07 -4.19
CA TYR A 230 -9.16 -14.62 -5.21
C TYR A 230 -7.71 -14.71 -4.72
N ARG A 231 -7.23 -15.95 -4.52
CA ARG A 231 -5.85 -16.24 -4.13
C ARG A 231 -5.39 -17.62 -4.63
N PRO A 232 -4.07 -17.88 -4.66
CA PRO A 232 -3.55 -19.21 -4.98
C PRO A 232 -4.15 -20.31 -4.08
N GLY A 233 -4.46 -21.48 -4.65
CA GLY A 233 -5.23 -22.54 -3.98
C GLY A 233 -6.70 -22.56 -4.39
N PRO A 234 -7.58 -21.69 -3.86
CA PRO A 234 -8.97 -21.60 -4.32
C PRO A 234 -9.09 -21.24 -5.80
N MET A 235 -8.12 -20.50 -6.35
CA MET A 235 -8.05 -20.23 -7.78
C MET A 235 -7.75 -21.48 -8.61
N ASP A 236 -6.84 -22.34 -8.14
CA ASP A 236 -6.47 -23.59 -8.82
C ASP A 236 -7.64 -24.59 -8.86
N MET A 237 -8.59 -24.44 -7.93
CA MET A 237 -9.83 -25.23 -7.85
C MET A 237 -11.04 -24.54 -8.51
N ASP A 238 -10.82 -23.46 -9.27
CA ASP A 238 -11.86 -22.65 -9.91
C ASP A 238 -12.96 -22.14 -8.93
N SER A 239 -12.69 -22.08 -7.62
CA SER A 239 -13.73 -21.81 -6.61
C SER A 239 -14.32 -20.40 -6.75
N HIS A 240 -13.49 -19.43 -7.09
CA HIS A 240 -13.89 -18.05 -7.41
C HIS A 240 -14.84 -17.98 -8.63
N THR A 241 -14.53 -18.74 -9.68
CA THR A 241 -15.34 -18.81 -10.90
C THR A 241 -16.63 -19.58 -10.67
N ASN A 242 -16.58 -20.69 -9.94
CA ASN A 242 -17.75 -21.47 -9.54
C ASN A 242 -18.70 -20.62 -8.68
N TYR A 243 -18.18 -19.84 -7.71
CA TYR A 243 -18.98 -18.91 -6.92
C TYR A 243 -19.74 -17.93 -7.83
N ALA A 244 -19.03 -17.28 -8.77
CA ALA A 244 -19.64 -16.33 -9.70
C ALA A 244 -20.70 -16.97 -10.62
N LYS A 245 -20.43 -18.18 -11.13
CA LYS A 245 -21.39 -18.90 -12.00
C LYS A 245 -22.63 -19.35 -11.22
N ARG A 246 -22.47 -19.92 -10.02
CA ARG A 246 -23.59 -20.40 -9.20
C ARG A 246 -24.49 -19.27 -8.75
N LYS A 247 -23.89 -18.15 -8.31
CA LYS A 247 -24.63 -16.94 -7.96
C LYS A 247 -25.56 -16.48 -9.08
N ASN A 248 -25.06 -16.46 -10.31
CA ASN A 248 -25.81 -16.01 -11.47
C ASN A 248 -26.68 -17.09 -12.12
N GLY A 249 -26.85 -18.26 -11.47
CA GLY A 249 -27.64 -19.38 -11.99
C GLY A 249 -27.06 -20.06 -13.23
N LEU A 250 -25.79 -19.77 -13.57
CA LEU A 250 -25.08 -20.35 -14.73
C LEU A 250 -24.50 -21.73 -14.44
N GLN A 251 -24.47 -22.14 -13.17
CA GLN A 251 -24.03 -23.46 -12.72
C GLN A 251 -24.96 -23.96 -11.61
N LYS A 252 -25.38 -25.23 -11.68
CA LYS A 252 -26.20 -25.85 -10.63
C LYS A 252 -25.38 -26.01 -9.34
N ILE A 253 -26.02 -25.78 -8.20
CA ILE A 253 -25.43 -26.02 -6.88
C ILE A 253 -25.61 -27.51 -6.58
N THR A 254 -24.51 -28.27 -6.64
CA THR A 254 -24.50 -29.68 -6.27
C THR A 254 -24.11 -29.81 -4.79
N PRO A 255 -24.93 -30.45 -3.93
CA PRO A 255 -24.55 -30.68 -2.55
C PRO A 255 -23.38 -31.66 -2.46
N ILE A 256 -22.64 -31.60 -1.35
CA ILE A 256 -21.50 -32.51 -1.08
C ILE A 256 -21.95 -33.96 -1.11
N HIS A 257 -23.08 -34.25 -0.44
CA HIS A 257 -23.76 -35.53 -0.44
C HIS A 257 -25.25 -35.29 -0.14
N PRO A 258 -26.20 -36.08 -0.69
CA PRO A 258 -27.63 -35.89 -0.43
C PRO A 258 -28.00 -35.84 1.06
N GLU A 259 -27.37 -36.68 1.89
CA GLU A 259 -27.64 -36.74 3.33
C GLU A 259 -27.23 -35.49 4.12
N VAL A 260 -26.22 -34.75 3.63
CA VAL A 260 -25.72 -33.54 4.33
C VAL A 260 -26.23 -32.25 3.70
N ALA A 261 -27.07 -32.35 2.66
CA ALA A 261 -27.58 -31.21 1.92
C ALA A 261 -28.41 -30.26 2.81
N GLU A 262 -29.41 -30.78 3.52
CA GLU A 262 -30.22 -29.97 4.43
C GLU A 262 -29.45 -29.51 5.69
N PRO A 263 -28.70 -30.37 6.40
CA PRO A 263 -27.94 -29.96 7.57
C PRO A 263 -26.91 -28.84 7.30
N LEU A 264 -26.30 -28.82 6.12
CA LEU A 264 -25.29 -27.81 5.76
C LEU A 264 -25.85 -26.60 5.01
N LYS A 265 -27.15 -26.58 4.71
CA LYS A 265 -27.78 -25.55 3.91
C LYS A 265 -27.54 -24.16 4.47
N GLU A 266 -27.87 -23.93 5.74
CA GLU A 266 -27.66 -22.62 6.38
C GLU A 266 -26.19 -22.19 6.41
N VAL A 267 -25.25 -23.13 6.44
CA VAL A 267 -23.80 -22.86 6.49
C VAL A 267 -23.25 -22.49 5.12
N LEU A 268 -23.76 -23.10 4.05
CA LEU A 268 -23.19 -23.00 2.70
C LEU A 268 -24.04 -22.19 1.72
N ASP A 269 -25.28 -21.83 2.07
CA ASP A 269 -26.16 -21.06 1.20
C ASP A 269 -25.58 -19.67 0.88
N GLU A 270 -24.97 -19.01 1.87
CA GLU A 270 -24.31 -17.71 1.68
C GLU A 270 -23.12 -17.75 0.70
N THR A 271 -22.59 -18.96 0.44
CA THR A 271 -21.47 -19.20 -0.47
C THR A 271 -21.82 -20.14 -1.62
N TYR A 272 -23.12 -20.27 -1.92
CA TYR A 272 -23.62 -21.06 -3.05
C TYR A 272 -23.09 -22.51 -3.05
N GLY A 273 -23.07 -23.15 -1.88
CA GLY A 273 -22.64 -24.54 -1.71
C GLY A 273 -21.11 -24.74 -1.73
N LEU A 274 -20.31 -23.68 -1.61
CA LEU A 274 -18.84 -23.75 -1.55
C LEU A 274 -18.34 -23.54 -0.13
N ILE A 275 -17.29 -24.27 0.26
CA ILE A 275 -16.59 -24.00 1.52
C ILE A 275 -15.52 -22.94 1.26
N VAL A 276 -15.71 -21.76 1.87
CA VAL A 276 -14.83 -20.59 1.71
C VAL A 276 -14.14 -20.25 3.03
N TYR A 277 -14.91 -20.31 4.12
CA TYR A 277 -14.49 -19.82 5.42
C TYR A 277 -14.11 -20.92 6.41
N GLN A 278 -13.22 -20.59 7.33
CA GLN A 278 -12.83 -21.45 8.45
C GLN A 278 -14.02 -21.70 9.39
N GLU A 279 -14.87 -20.70 9.56
CA GLU A 279 -16.08 -20.73 10.36
C GLU A 279 -17.12 -21.70 9.77
N GLN A 280 -17.15 -21.87 8.43
CA GLN A 280 -17.99 -22.89 7.78
C GLN A 280 -17.50 -24.30 8.08
N VAL A 281 -16.18 -24.53 8.06
CA VAL A 281 -15.57 -25.82 8.46
C VAL A 281 -15.91 -26.16 9.92
N GLN A 282 -15.80 -25.17 10.81
CA GLN A 282 -16.15 -25.36 12.21
C GLN A 282 -17.64 -25.67 12.39
N SER A 283 -18.51 -24.93 11.71
CA SER A 283 -19.97 -25.12 11.79
C SER A 283 -20.39 -26.47 11.22
N ALA A 284 -19.80 -26.91 10.10
CA ALA A 284 -20.04 -28.23 9.53
C ALA A 284 -19.63 -29.36 10.49
N ALA A 285 -18.47 -29.26 11.15
CA ALA A 285 -18.05 -30.25 12.14
C ALA A 285 -18.96 -30.29 13.38
N ARG A 286 -19.51 -29.14 13.79
CA ARG A 286 -20.48 -29.09 14.89
C ARG A 286 -21.80 -29.76 14.53
N ILE A 287 -22.36 -29.42 13.37
CA ILE A 287 -23.68 -29.90 12.94
C ILE A 287 -23.62 -31.39 12.60
N LEU A 288 -22.60 -31.81 11.84
CA LEU A 288 -22.52 -33.17 11.33
C LEU A 288 -21.92 -34.17 12.33
N ALA A 289 -20.89 -33.77 13.07
CA ALA A 289 -20.15 -34.68 13.96
C ALA A 289 -20.35 -34.40 15.45
N GLY A 290 -21.20 -33.43 15.82
CA GLY A 290 -21.48 -33.08 17.22
C GLY A 290 -20.32 -32.45 17.98
N TYR A 291 -19.36 -31.84 17.28
CA TYR A 291 -18.19 -31.25 17.94
C TYR A 291 -18.59 -30.04 18.79
N SER A 292 -17.82 -29.78 19.85
CA SER A 292 -17.83 -28.46 20.49
C SER A 292 -17.06 -27.45 19.64
N LEU A 293 -17.28 -26.14 19.84
CA LEU A 293 -16.51 -25.10 19.14
C LEU A 293 -15.00 -25.25 19.35
N GLY A 294 -14.57 -25.60 20.57
CA GLY A 294 -13.16 -25.85 20.88
C GLY A 294 -12.59 -27.03 20.11
N LYS A 295 -13.31 -28.17 20.04
CA LYS A 295 -12.89 -29.34 19.25
C LYS A 295 -12.87 -29.02 17.75
N ALA A 296 -13.83 -28.26 17.26
CA ALA A 296 -13.88 -27.84 15.86
C ALA A 296 -12.68 -26.93 15.48
N ASP A 297 -12.22 -26.06 16.38
CA ASP A 297 -10.99 -25.28 16.14
C ASP A 297 -9.73 -26.15 16.14
N VAL A 298 -9.65 -27.16 17.02
CA VAL A 298 -8.55 -28.14 17.00
C VAL A 298 -8.51 -28.87 15.66
N LEU A 299 -9.66 -29.35 15.18
CA LEU A 299 -9.78 -29.99 13.86
C LEU A 299 -9.30 -29.03 12.75
N ARG A 300 -9.79 -27.79 12.73
CA ARG A 300 -9.37 -26.77 11.76
C ARG A 300 -7.84 -26.56 11.77
N ARG A 301 -7.22 -26.45 12.95
CA ARG A 301 -5.75 -26.28 13.09
C ARG A 301 -5.00 -27.51 12.59
N ALA A 302 -5.49 -28.71 12.91
CA ALA A 302 -4.91 -29.97 12.46
C ALA A 302 -4.92 -30.06 10.92
N MET A 303 -6.06 -29.74 10.31
CA MET A 303 -6.21 -29.79 8.86
C MET A 303 -5.33 -28.75 8.14
N GLY A 304 -5.21 -27.53 8.68
CA GLY A 304 -4.33 -26.49 8.12
C GLY A 304 -2.84 -26.86 8.12
N LYS A 305 -2.36 -27.66 9.10
CA LYS A 305 -0.96 -28.12 9.18
C LYS A 305 -0.65 -29.29 8.24
N LYS A 306 -1.66 -29.94 7.66
CA LYS A 306 -1.53 -31.08 6.72
C LYS A 306 -0.60 -32.20 7.19
N LYS A 307 -0.50 -32.45 8.50
CA LYS A 307 0.31 -33.57 9.04
C LYS A 307 -0.48 -34.87 8.90
N PRO A 308 -0.04 -35.86 8.09
CA PRO A 308 -0.82 -37.06 7.81
C PRO A 308 -1.23 -37.83 9.08
N GLU A 309 -0.31 -37.96 10.04
CA GLU A 309 -0.55 -38.65 11.31
C GLU A 309 -1.61 -37.97 12.17
N VAL A 310 -1.65 -36.63 12.18
CA VAL A 310 -2.63 -35.86 12.95
C VAL A 310 -4.00 -35.94 12.28
N LEU A 311 -4.04 -35.82 10.95
CA LEU A 311 -5.27 -35.96 10.17
C LEU A 311 -5.91 -37.35 10.34
N ALA A 312 -5.10 -38.41 10.33
CA ALA A 312 -5.58 -39.77 10.55
C ALA A 312 -6.21 -39.94 11.95
N LYS A 313 -5.60 -39.34 12.98
CA LYS A 313 -6.14 -39.34 14.36
C LYS A 313 -7.45 -38.58 14.47
N GLU A 314 -7.59 -37.45 13.79
CA GLU A 314 -8.82 -36.64 13.79
C GLU A 314 -9.95 -37.24 12.93
N LYS A 315 -9.61 -38.04 11.92
CA LYS A 315 -10.59 -38.71 11.06
C LYS A 315 -11.49 -39.67 11.85
N VAL A 316 -10.90 -40.43 12.78
CA VAL A 316 -11.63 -41.43 13.59
C VAL A 316 -12.77 -40.82 14.41
N PRO A 317 -12.55 -39.81 15.29
CA PRO A 317 -13.62 -39.20 16.06
C PRO A 317 -14.61 -38.43 15.18
N PHE A 318 -14.20 -37.90 14.03
CA PHE A 318 -15.11 -37.24 13.08
C PHE A 318 -16.13 -38.22 12.49
N PHE A 319 -15.65 -39.37 12.01
CA PHE A 319 -16.52 -40.42 11.44
C PHE A 319 -17.41 -41.05 12.49
N ALA A 320 -16.89 -41.27 13.71
CA ALA A 320 -17.70 -41.75 14.83
C ALA A 320 -18.83 -40.76 15.17
N GLY A 321 -18.51 -39.46 15.25
CA GLY A 321 -19.50 -38.42 15.47
C GLY A 321 -20.56 -38.39 14.38
N MET A 322 -20.18 -38.42 13.10
CA MET A 322 -21.15 -38.45 12.00
C MET A 322 -22.05 -39.68 12.02
N LYS A 323 -21.50 -40.85 12.38
CA LYS A 323 -22.28 -42.07 12.54
C LYS A 323 -23.29 -41.97 13.68
N GLU A 324 -22.90 -41.40 14.83
CA GLU A 324 -23.81 -41.16 15.96
C GLU A 324 -24.95 -40.20 15.60
N HIS A 325 -24.71 -39.26 14.69
CA HIS A 325 -25.72 -38.31 14.19
C HIS A 325 -26.53 -38.86 13.00
N GLY A 326 -26.35 -40.14 12.64
CA GLY A 326 -27.18 -40.84 11.65
C GLY A 326 -26.73 -40.70 10.19
N TYR A 327 -25.51 -40.25 9.92
CA TYR A 327 -24.97 -40.16 8.56
C TYR A 327 -24.25 -41.45 8.13
N SER A 328 -24.34 -41.78 6.85
CA SER A 328 -23.64 -42.89 6.24
C SER A 328 -22.11 -42.68 6.21
N GLN A 329 -21.37 -43.78 6.06
CA GLN A 329 -19.93 -43.71 5.93
C GLN A 329 -19.52 -43.01 4.63
N GLU A 330 -20.32 -43.16 3.57
CA GLU A 330 -20.18 -42.49 2.28
C GLU A 330 -20.35 -40.97 2.43
N ALA A 331 -21.36 -40.52 3.17
CA ALA A 331 -21.57 -39.11 3.47
C ALA A 331 -20.39 -38.52 4.27
N ALA A 332 -19.93 -39.25 5.30
CA ALA A 332 -18.78 -38.83 6.11
C ALA A 332 -17.49 -38.73 5.28
N GLN A 333 -17.27 -39.68 4.37
CA GLN A 333 -16.14 -39.69 3.47
C GLN A 333 -16.19 -38.52 2.47
N ALA A 334 -17.34 -38.26 1.85
CA ALA A 334 -17.53 -37.13 0.94
C ALA A 334 -17.26 -35.78 1.62
N VAL A 335 -17.74 -35.58 2.86
CA VAL A 335 -17.47 -34.36 3.62
C VAL A 335 -15.99 -34.24 3.97
N TRP A 336 -15.36 -35.32 4.43
CA TRP A 336 -13.94 -35.32 4.79
C TRP A 336 -13.03 -34.99 3.60
N ASP A 337 -13.32 -35.57 2.43
CA ASP A 337 -12.56 -35.35 1.20
C ASP A 337 -12.64 -33.92 0.67
N ILE A 338 -13.69 -33.18 1.03
CA ILE A 338 -13.78 -31.75 0.75
C ILE A 338 -13.08 -30.94 1.86
N LEU A 339 -13.32 -31.24 3.14
CA LEU A 339 -12.78 -30.45 4.24
C LEU A 339 -11.24 -30.45 4.30
N VAL A 340 -10.60 -31.61 4.09
CA VAL A 340 -9.14 -31.72 4.19
C VAL A 340 -8.39 -30.83 3.19
N PRO A 341 -8.64 -30.90 1.87
CA PRO A 341 -7.97 -30.01 0.93
C PRO A 341 -8.35 -28.54 1.14
N PHE A 342 -9.62 -28.23 1.46
CA PHE A 342 -10.09 -26.86 1.65
C PHE A 342 -9.54 -26.21 2.91
N SER A 343 -9.28 -26.94 3.99
CA SER A 343 -8.73 -26.38 5.23
C SER A 343 -7.40 -25.65 5.03
N GLY A 344 -6.56 -26.11 4.09
CA GLY A 344 -5.30 -25.47 3.73
C GLY A 344 -5.49 -24.11 3.06
N TYR A 345 -6.70 -23.85 2.56
CA TYR A 345 -7.08 -22.64 1.88
C TYR A 345 -8.34 -22.00 2.45
N ALA A 346 -8.84 -22.39 3.62
CA ALA A 346 -10.02 -21.76 4.21
C ALA A 346 -9.64 -20.38 4.77
N PHE A 347 -10.47 -19.37 4.50
CA PHE A 347 -10.21 -18.00 4.96
C PHE A 347 -10.87 -17.70 6.29
N ASN A 348 -10.31 -16.78 7.07
CA ASN A 348 -10.99 -16.29 8.26
C ASN A 348 -12.09 -15.28 7.84
N LYS A 349 -13.35 -15.58 8.13
CA LYS A 349 -14.49 -14.75 7.71
C LYS A 349 -14.41 -13.35 8.31
N ALA A 350 -14.12 -13.24 9.61
CA ALA A 350 -14.02 -11.95 10.29
C ALA A 350 -13.00 -11.02 9.63
N HIS A 351 -11.84 -11.54 9.25
CA HIS A 351 -10.82 -10.78 8.53
C HIS A 351 -11.30 -10.34 7.14
N SER A 352 -11.90 -11.24 6.35
CA SER A 352 -12.45 -10.85 5.03
C SER A 352 -13.59 -9.85 5.13
N ALA A 353 -14.44 -9.94 6.15
CA ALA A 353 -15.53 -9.00 6.35
C ALA A 353 -14.98 -7.62 6.73
N ALA A 354 -14.04 -7.54 7.69
CA ALA A 354 -13.42 -6.28 8.08
C ALA A 354 -12.71 -5.57 6.91
N TYR A 355 -11.97 -6.33 6.09
CA TYR A 355 -11.31 -5.79 4.90
C TYR A 355 -12.33 -5.47 3.80
N GLY A 356 -13.38 -6.27 3.67
CA GLY A 356 -14.51 -6.03 2.76
C GLY A 356 -15.22 -4.72 3.03
N LEU A 357 -15.33 -4.28 4.30
CA LEU A 357 -15.86 -2.96 4.64
C LEU A 357 -15.00 -1.83 4.06
N ILE A 358 -13.67 -1.93 4.16
CA ILE A 358 -12.76 -0.93 3.57
C ILE A 358 -12.88 -0.93 2.04
N SER A 359 -12.98 -2.11 1.41
CA SER A 359 -13.25 -2.24 -0.03
C SER A 359 -14.58 -1.59 -0.41
N TYR A 360 -15.63 -1.80 0.37
CA TYR A 360 -16.94 -1.20 0.12
C TYR A 360 -16.92 0.31 0.31
N TRP A 361 -16.31 0.84 1.37
CA TRP A 361 -16.17 2.28 1.60
C TRP A 361 -15.40 2.96 0.48
N THR A 362 -14.29 2.37 0.03
CA THR A 362 -13.53 2.92 -1.11
C THR A 362 -14.32 2.86 -2.41
N ALA A 363 -15.10 1.81 -2.67
CA ALA A 363 -15.99 1.73 -3.82
C ALA A 363 -17.13 2.78 -3.74
N TYR A 364 -17.70 2.98 -2.55
CA TYR A 364 -18.76 3.97 -2.31
C TYR A 364 -18.23 5.39 -2.53
N LEU A 365 -17.07 5.72 -1.95
CA LEU A 365 -16.42 7.01 -2.14
C LEU A 365 -16.09 7.26 -3.62
N LYS A 366 -15.57 6.25 -4.33
CA LYS A 366 -15.36 6.34 -5.78
C LYS A 366 -16.66 6.59 -6.57
N THR A 367 -17.77 6.01 -6.12
CA THR A 367 -19.07 6.11 -6.78
C THR A 367 -19.69 7.49 -6.59
N HIS A 368 -19.71 8.00 -5.36
CA HIS A 368 -20.46 9.19 -4.99
C HIS A 368 -19.63 10.47 -4.87
N TYR A 369 -18.31 10.33 -4.68
CA TYR A 369 -17.34 11.43 -4.57
C TYR A 369 -16.13 11.17 -5.48
N PRO A 370 -16.34 10.97 -6.79
CA PRO A 370 -15.30 10.49 -7.69
C PRO A 370 -14.13 11.46 -7.82
N VAL A 371 -14.36 12.78 -7.83
CA VAL A 371 -13.31 13.80 -7.98
C VAL A 371 -12.42 13.83 -6.73
N GLU A 372 -13.05 13.86 -5.55
CA GLU A 372 -12.38 13.86 -4.26
C GLU A 372 -11.59 12.58 -4.01
N PHE A 373 -12.19 11.43 -4.37
CA PHE A 373 -11.54 10.14 -4.25
C PHE A 373 -10.34 10.02 -5.19
N MET A 374 -10.46 10.50 -6.43
CA MET A 374 -9.34 10.51 -7.38
C MET A 374 -8.22 11.45 -6.96
N ALA A 375 -8.51 12.61 -6.36
CA ALA A 375 -7.50 13.48 -5.76
C ALA A 375 -6.71 12.75 -4.66
N ALA A 376 -7.41 12.10 -3.73
CA ALA A 376 -6.79 11.32 -2.65
C ALA A 376 -5.96 10.13 -3.17
N LEU A 377 -6.42 9.43 -4.22
CA LEU A 377 -5.66 8.35 -4.85
C LEU A 377 -4.37 8.83 -5.51
N LEU A 378 -4.44 9.94 -6.24
CA LEU A 378 -3.27 10.56 -6.87
C LEU A 378 -2.26 11.01 -5.80
N GLN A 379 -2.75 11.57 -4.69
CA GLN A 379 -1.89 11.92 -3.57
C GLN A 379 -1.18 10.70 -2.97
N GLY A 380 -1.92 9.62 -2.70
CA GLY A 380 -1.36 8.37 -2.18
C GLY A 380 -0.35 7.68 -3.13
N ALA A 381 -0.43 7.97 -4.43
CA ALA A 381 0.48 7.45 -5.45
C ALA A 381 1.59 8.44 -5.88
N SER A 382 1.63 9.66 -5.33
CA SER A 382 2.49 10.76 -5.79
C SER A 382 3.99 10.43 -5.93
N THR A 383 4.50 9.51 -5.11
CA THR A 383 5.90 9.07 -5.14
C THR A 383 6.16 7.92 -6.13
N ASN A 384 5.12 7.29 -6.67
CA ASN A 384 5.18 6.20 -7.63
C ASN A 384 4.63 6.64 -8.99
N LYS A 385 5.55 6.90 -9.94
CA LYS A 385 5.21 7.42 -11.27
C LYS A 385 4.32 6.46 -12.08
N ASP A 386 4.56 5.16 -11.99
CA ASP A 386 3.79 4.16 -12.73
C ASP A 386 2.34 4.12 -12.26
N LYS A 387 2.13 4.12 -10.93
CA LYS A 387 0.78 4.19 -10.34
C LYS A 387 0.11 5.53 -10.59
N THR A 388 0.85 6.63 -10.52
CA THR A 388 0.32 7.96 -10.83
C THR A 388 -0.18 8.01 -12.28
N ALA A 389 0.61 7.52 -13.24
CA ALA A 389 0.20 7.47 -14.65
C ALA A 389 -1.07 6.62 -14.86
N LEU A 390 -1.17 5.48 -14.16
CA LEU A 390 -2.35 4.62 -14.18
C LEU A 390 -3.61 5.35 -13.68
N TYR A 391 -3.52 6.07 -12.55
CA TYR A 391 -4.65 6.81 -11.98
C TYR A 391 -4.99 8.08 -12.78
N LEU A 392 -4.01 8.73 -13.41
CA LEU A 392 -4.28 9.81 -14.36
C LEU A 392 -5.05 9.30 -15.58
N GLY A 393 -4.71 8.11 -16.09
CA GLY A 393 -5.47 7.44 -17.15
C GLY A 393 -6.92 7.15 -16.74
N GLU A 394 -7.12 6.69 -15.50
CA GLU A 394 -8.45 6.45 -14.94
C GLU A 394 -9.27 7.72 -14.77
N ALA A 395 -8.67 8.80 -14.23
CA ALA A 395 -9.34 10.09 -14.11
C ALA A 395 -9.86 10.56 -15.47
N ARG A 396 -9.03 10.47 -16.52
CA ARG A 396 -9.42 10.80 -17.90
C ARG A 396 -10.57 9.93 -18.40
N ARG A 397 -10.53 8.61 -18.13
CA ARG A 397 -11.61 7.68 -18.51
C ARG A 397 -12.93 8.02 -17.80
N MET A 398 -12.85 8.48 -16.56
CA MET A 398 -14.00 8.94 -15.77
C MET A 398 -14.50 10.34 -16.16
N GLY A 399 -13.83 11.02 -17.10
CA GLY A 399 -14.15 12.40 -17.49
C GLY A 399 -13.69 13.47 -16.50
N ILE A 400 -12.81 13.12 -15.55
CA ILE A 400 -12.27 14.04 -14.54
C ILE A 400 -11.01 14.68 -15.10
N GLN A 401 -11.05 16.01 -15.27
CA GLN A 401 -9.88 16.77 -15.69
C GLN A 401 -8.90 16.91 -14.53
N VAL A 402 -7.62 16.62 -14.79
CA VAL A 402 -6.53 16.87 -13.85
C VAL A 402 -5.73 18.07 -14.36
N LEU A 403 -5.85 19.20 -13.68
CA LEU A 403 -5.19 20.45 -14.04
C LEU A 403 -3.73 20.46 -13.58
N SER A 404 -2.88 21.13 -14.35
CA SER A 404 -1.49 21.41 -13.98
C SER A 404 -1.39 22.14 -12.63
N PRO A 405 -0.24 22.04 -11.94
CA PRO A 405 0.00 22.78 -10.71
C PRO A 405 -0.08 24.29 -10.98
N ASP A 406 -0.42 25.06 -9.97
CA ASP A 406 -0.54 26.52 -10.04
C ASP A 406 -0.16 27.13 -8.68
N VAL A 407 0.75 28.11 -8.64
CA VAL A 407 1.19 28.74 -7.39
C VAL A 407 0.12 29.54 -6.66
N ASN A 408 -0.97 29.90 -7.33
CA ASN A 408 -2.11 30.62 -6.75
C ASN A 408 -3.27 29.71 -6.32
N GLU A 409 -3.37 28.49 -6.87
CA GLU A 409 -4.52 27.59 -6.62
C GLU A 409 -4.11 26.26 -5.97
N SER A 410 -2.95 25.70 -6.33
CA SER A 410 -2.52 24.40 -5.80
C SER A 410 -2.10 24.47 -4.34
N VAL A 411 -2.36 23.39 -3.61
CA VAL A 411 -1.85 23.14 -2.25
C VAL A 411 -0.78 22.05 -2.28
N TYR A 412 -0.29 21.60 -1.12
CA TYR A 412 0.73 20.53 -1.07
C TYR A 412 0.23 19.22 -1.70
N GLU A 413 -0.98 18.81 -1.34
CA GLU A 413 -1.59 17.57 -1.80
C GLU A 413 -2.39 17.79 -3.09
N TYR A 414 -2.67 16.71 -3.84
CA TYR A 414 -3.71 16.77 -4.88
C TYR A 414 -5.04 17.10 -4.23
N SER A 415 -5.76 18.08 -4.79
CA SER A 415 -7.02 18.56 -4.24
C SER A 415 -8.15 18.51 -5.26
N ALA A 416 -9.37 18.30 -4.78
CA ALA A 416 -10.58 18.50 -5.57
C ALA A 416 -10.97 19.98 -5.57
N VAL A 417 -11.26 20.53 -6.74
CA VAL A 417 -11.72 21.92 -6.93
C VAL A 417 -12.90 21.89 -7.89
N GLY A 418 -14.12 21.99 -7.36
CA GLY A 418 -15.35 21.75 -8.12
C GLY A 418 -15.36 20.34 -8.70
N ASP A 419 -15.43 20.25 -10.03
CA ASP A 419 -15.49 18.98 -10.77
C ASP A 419 -14.12 18.53 -11.32
N VAL A 420 -13.04 19.21 -10.94
CA VAL A 420 -11.67 18.90 -11.42
C VAL A 420 -10.74 18.56 -10.27
N VAL A 421 -9.65 17.86 -10.60
CA VAL A 421 -8.54 17.64 -9.67
C VAL A 421 -7.41 18.61 -10.00
N ARG A 422 -6.90 19.31 -8.99
CA ARG A 422 -5.72 20.15 -9.10
C ARG A 422 -4.49 19.38 -8.66
N PHE A 423 -3.42 19.45 -9.46
CA PHE A 423 -2.14 18.84 -9.13
C PHE A 423 -1.53 19.48 -7.87
N GLY A 424 -1.12 18.65 -6.91
CA GLY A 424 -0.49 19.10 -5.68
C GLY A 424 0.97 19.51 -5.89
N LEU A 425 1.39 20.67 -5.35
CA LEU A 425 2.76 21.16 -5.46
C LEU A 425 3.78 20.18 -4.86
N GLY A 426 3.39 19.42 -3.83
CA GLY A 426 4.24 18.41 -3.19
C GLY A 426 4.54 17.19 -4.06
N ALA A 427 3.78 16.95 -5.12
CA ALA A 427 4.06 15.88 -6.08
C ALA A 427 5.14 16.27 -7.12
N ILE A 428 5.56 17.54 -7.13
CA ILE A 428 6.65 18.03 -7.97
C ILE A 428 7.99 17.65 -7.32
N ARG A 429 8.91 17.09 -8.12
CA ARG A 429 10.25 16.72 -7.64
C ARG A 429 10.97 17.95 -7.06
N ASN A 430 11.67 17.76 -5.93
CA ASN A 430 12.41 18.80 -5.21
C ASN A 430 11.54 19.83 -4.46
N VAL A 431 10.21 19.68 -4.44
CA VAL A 431 9.30 20.58 -3.72
C VAL A 431 8.94 19.96 -2.37
N GLY A 432 9.37 20.58 -1.28
CA GLY A 432 9.14 20.10 0.09
C GLY A 432 7.89 20.72 0.73
N LYS A 433 7.33 20.03 1.74
CA LYS A 433 6.11 20.49 2.44
C LYS A 433 6.25 21.88 3.06
N ALA A 434 7.33 22.13 3.79
CA ALA A 434 7.57 23.42 4.44
C ALA A 434 7.55 24.60 3.45
N ALA A 435 8.17 24.44 2.29
CA ALA A 435 8.18 25.47 1.24
C ALA A 435 6.78 25.71 0.65
N VAL A 436 5.98 24.65 0.45
CA VAL A 436 4.60 24.81 -0.05
C VAL A 436 3.72 25.46 1.00
N ASP A 437 3.79 25.03 2.26
CA ASP A 437 3.03 25.63 3.36
C ASP A 437 3.35 27.12 3.48
N ALA A 438 4.61 27.50 3.26
CA ALA A 438 5.05 28.90 3.22
C ALA A 438 4.49 29.70 2.02
N ILE A 439 4.47 29.11 0.82
CA ILE A 439 3.85 29.72 -0.37
C ILE A 439 2.35 29.94 -0.14
N VAL A 440 1.64 28.91 0.35
CA VAL A 440 0.20 28.98 0.60
C VAL A 440 -0.11 30.04 1.67
N LYS A 441 0.64 30.03 2.78
CA LYS A 441 0.48 31.01 3.85
C LYS A 441 0.68 32.45 3.35
N GLU A 442 1.69 32.68 2.51
CA GLU A 442 1.98 34.02 2.00
C GLU A 442 0.88 34.56 1.07
N ARG A 443 0.27 33.71 0.23
CA ARG A 443 -0.84 34.16 -0.63
C ARG A 443 -2.19 34.27 0.08
N GLU A 444 -2.35 33.62 1.24
CA GLU A 444 -3.55 33.71 2.08
C GLU A 444 -3.51 34.91 3.05
N ASN A 445 -2.35 35.58 3.18
CA ASN A 445 -2.22 36.85 3.89
C ASN A 445 -2.90 38.00 3.10
N ASP A 446 -2.90 39.21 3.68
CA ASP A 446 -3.52 40.42 3.09
C ASP A 446 -3.01 40.79 1.68
N HIS A 447 -1.85 40.26 1.27
CA HIS A 447 -1.27 40.47 -0.06
C HIS A 447 -1.98 39.68 -1.18
N GLY A 448 -2.78 38.65 -0.87
CA GLY A 448 -3.57 37.90 -1.86
C GLY A 448 -2.75 37.08 -2.86
N LYS A 449 -3.32 36.79 -4.03
CA LYS A 449 -2.67 35.99 -5.09
C LYS A 449 -1.40 36.67 -5.63
N TYR A 450 -0.45 35.87 -6.11
CA TYR A 450 0.73 36.37 -6.83
C TYR A 450 0.33 36.89 -8.20
N VAL A 451 0.90 38.04 -8.57
CA VAL A 451 0.58 38.72 -9.84
C VAL A 451 1.47 38.24 -10.98
N ASN A 452 2.76 38.05 -10.70
CA ASN A 452 3.79 37.60 -11.65
C ASN A 452 4.97 36.96 -10.90
N PHE A 453 5.95 36.43 -11.64
CA PHE A 453 7.11 35.75 -11.11
C PHE A 453 8.01 36.66 -10.26
N PRO A 454 8.32 37.92 -10.65
CA PRO A 454 9.00 38.86 -9.75
C PRO A 454 8.27 39.11 -8.42
N ASP A 455 6.94 39.27 -8.46
CA ASP A 455 6.10 39.41 -7.26
C ASP A 455 6.21 38.17 -6.35
N PHE A 456 6.13 36.97 -6.92
CA PHE A 456 6.36 35.72 -6.21
C PHE A 456 7.73 35.70 -5.51
N ILE A 457 8.82 35.99 -6.25
CA ILE A 457 10.19 35.96 -5.72
C ILE A 457 10.39 36.98 -4.59
N ARG A 458 9.79 38.17 -4.70
CA ARG A 458 9.87 39.22 -3.66
C ARG A 458 9.10 38.84 -2.40
N ARG A 459 7.92 38.23 -2.53
CA ARG A 459 7.02 37.97 -1.40
C ARG A 459 7.36 36.71 -0.62
N VAL A 460 7.63 35.59 -1.30
CA VAL A 460 7.82 34.30 -0.62
C VAL A 460 9.04 34.29 0.34
N PRO A 461 8.98 33.55 1.45
CA PRO A 461 10.09 33.49 2.39
C PRO A 461 11.28 32.70 1.83
N MET A 462 12.44 32.86 2.47
CA MET A 462 13.71 32.23 2.06
C MET A 462 13.62 30.71 1.89
N GLU A 463 12.78 30.04 2.69
CA GLU A 463 12.54 28.59 2.60
C GLU A 463 11.93 28.15 1.27
N ALA A 464 11.19 29.03 0.60
CA ALA A 464 10.59 28.81 -0.72
C ALA A 464 11.45 29.31 -1.89
N LEU A 465 12.60 29.96 -1.62
CA LEU A 465 13.52 30.52 -2.63
C LEU A 465 14.71 29.61 -2.97
N ASN A 466 14.58 28.30 -2.78
CA ASN A 466 15.60 27.36 -3.21
C ASN A 466 15.65 27.28 -4.74
N ARG A 467 16.83 27.48 -5.35
CA ARG A 467 17.03 27.44 -6.81
C ARG A 467 16.43 26.19 -7.46
N ARG A 468 16.72 25.00 -6.91
CA ARG A 468 16.19 23.73 -7.43
C ARG A 468 14.68 23.59 -7.29
N LEU A 469 14.11 24.21 -6.25
CA LEU A 469 12.67 24.20 -6.02
C LEU A 469 11.97 25.07 -7.05
N VAL A 470 12.42 26.32 -7.21
CA VAL A 470 11.84 27.27 -8.18
C VAL A 470 12.00 26.76 -9.60
N GLU A 471 13.17 26.20 -9.94
CA GLU A 471 13.42 25.54 -11.22
C GLU A 471 12.39 24.42 -11.50
N SER A 472 12.13 23.57 -10.50
CA SER A 472 11.12 22.51 -10.59
C SER A 472 9.70 23.05 -10.77
N LEU A 473 9.33 24.13 -10.07
CA LEU A 473 8.02 24.78 -10.21
C LEU A 473 7.81 25.34 -11.61
N ILE A 474 8.81 26.02 -12.18
CA ILE A 474 8.79 26.53 -13.56
C ILE A 474 8.60 25.38 -14.55
N LYS A 475 9.41 24.33 -14.46
CA LYS A 475 9.33 23.17 -15.36
C LYS A 475 7.99 22.45 -15.28
N ALA A 476 7.38 22.41 -14.10
CA ALA A 476 6.08 21.80 -13.87
C ALA A 476 4.90 22.66 -14.37
N GLY A 477 5.12 23.93 -14.71
CA GLY A 477 4.09 24.86 -15.15
C GLY A 477 3.33 25.56 -14.02
N ALA A 478 3.89 25.60 -12.82
CA ALA A 478 3.22 26.22 -11.67
C ALA A 478 2.97 27.73 -11.83
N PHE A 479 3.70 28.39 -12.74
CA PHE A 479 3.58 29.82 -13.01
C PHE A 479 2.78 30.14 -14.27
N ASP A 480 2.24 29.15 -14.98
CA ASP A 480 1.62 29.36 -16.31
C ASP A 480 0.42 30.33 -16.28
N SER A 481 -0.25 30.46 -15.14
CA SER A 481 -1.39 31.37 -14.97
C SER A 481 -1.00 32.83 -14.81
N ILE A 482 0.26 33.11 -14.44
CA ILE A 482 0.77 34.48 -14.21
C ILE A 482 1.84 34.88 -15.23
N ASP A 483 2.71 33.95 -15.62
CA ASP A 483 3.78 34.14 -16.61
C ASP A 483 3.97 32.83 -17.41
N PRO A 484 3.33 32.68 -18.59
CA PRO A 484 3.32 31.42 -19.33
C PRO A 484 4.67 31.07 -19.99
N ASN A 485 5.56 32.03 -20.18
CA ASN A 485 6.84 31.80 -20.85
C ASN A 485 7.86 31.12 -19.93
N ARG A 486 7.77 29.79 -19.84
CA ARG A 486 8.63 28.98 -18.97
C ARG A 486 10.12 29.11 -19.30
N ARG A 487 10.48 29.31 -20.57
CA ARG A 487 11.88 29.50 -21.01
C ARG A 487 12.45 30.80 -20.48
N ALA A 488 11.68 31.88 -20.57
CA ALA A 488 12.06 33.17 -20.01
C ALA A 488 12.29 33.06 -18.50
N LEU A 489 11.33 32.49 -17.76
CA LEU A 489 11.45 32.26 -16.32
C LEU A 489 12.67 31.40 -15.97
N PHE A 490 12.89 30.29 -16.69
CA PHE A 490 14.05 29.42 -16.48
C PHE A 490 15.38 30.14 -16.74
N THR A 491 15.42 31.10 -17.65
CA THR A 491 16.63 31.88 -17.92
C THR A 491 16.97 32.84 -16.77
N ILE A 492 15.96 33.47 -16.15
CA ILE A 492 16.17 34.52 -15.15
C ILE A 492 16.08 34.07 -13.69
N HIS A 493 15.53 32.88 -13.39
CA HIS A 493 15.19 32.51 -12.02
C HIS A 493 16.37 32.60 -11.04
N GLU A 494 17.59 32.22 -11.44
CA GLU A 494 18.77 32.34 -10.57
C GLU A 494 19.13 33.79 -10.26
N ALA A 495 19.09 34.66 -11.26
CA ALA A 495 19.36 36.09 -11.11
C ALA A 495 18.29 36.76 -10.25
N ALA A 496 17.01 36.44 -10.50
CA ALA A 496 15.87 36.90 -9.71
C ALA A 496 16.01 36.53 -8.22
N ILE A 497 16.32 35.26 -7.93
CA ILE A 497 16.53 34.81 -6.54
C ILE A 497 17.70 35.56 -5.90
N ASN A 498 18.83 35.69 -6.60
CA ASN A 498 20.01 36.36 -6.04
C ASN A 498 19.75 37.85 -5.71
N SER A 499 18.88 38.52 -6.48
CA SER A 499 18.53 39.93 -6.24
C SER A 499 17.82 40.16 -4.90
N VAL A 500 17.00 39.21 -4.44
CA VAL A 500 16.20 39.35 -3.21
C VAL A 500 16.81 38.69 -1.98
N VAL A 501 17.73 37.73 -2.17
CA VAL A 501 18.34 36.97 -1.05
C VAL A 501 19.09 37.88 -0.08
N GLY A 502 19.81 38.89 -0.59
CA GLY A 502 20.54 39.85 0.25
C GLY A 502 19.60 40.68 1.13
N LEU A 503 18.52 41.21 0.53
CA LEU A 503 17.50 41.99 1.23
C LEU A 503 16.78 41.16 2.29
N LYS A 504 16.37 39.95 1.96
CA LYS A 504 15.66 39.05 2.89
C LYS A 504 16.52 38.59 4.07
N ARG A 505 17.84 38.45 3.89
CA ARG A 505 18.76 38.16 5.00
C ARG A 505 18.84 39.32 5.99
N LYS A 506 18.98 40.55 5.49
CA LYS A 506 18.99 41.76 6.34
C LYS A 506 17.67 41.94 7.11
N GLN A 507 16.53 41.70 6.45
CA GLN A 507 15.21 41.73 7.09
C GLN A 507 15.06 40.66 8.18
N ALA A 508 15.56 39.44 7.95
CA ALA A 508 15.54 38.37 8.95
C ALA A 508 16.44 38.65 10.16
N GLU A 509 17.49 39.46 9.99
CA GLU A 509 18.40 39.92 11.05
C GLU A 509 17.85 41.14 11.83
N GLY A 510 16.64 41.62 11.51
CA GLY A 510 15.98 42.74 12.20
C GLY A 510 16.38 44.12 11.71
N GLN A 511 17.12 44.21 10.60
CA GLN A 511 17.33 45.48 9.88
C GLN A 511 16.16 45.70 8.92
N PHE A 512 15.12 46.36 9.40
CA PHE A 512 14.08 46.92 8.55
C PHE A 512 14.62 48.22 7.95
N ASP A 513 14.81 48.25 6.64
CA ASP A 513 15.23 49.45 5.94
C ASP A 513 14.04 50.42 5.88
N LEU A 514 13.98 51.35 6.83
CA LEU A 514 12.88 52.32 6.96
C LEU A 514 12.88 53.37 5.83
N PHE A 515 13.89 53.35 4.95
CA PHE A 515 14.12 54.39 3.94
C PHE A 515 13.99 53.93 2.48
N SER A 516 13.79 52.64 2.19
CA SER A 516 13.69 52.20 0.79
C SER A 516 12.40 52.65 0.08
N ASP A 517 11.32 52.93 0.81
CA ASP A 517 10.07 53.46 0.25
C ASP A 517 10.05 55.00 0.13
N LEU A 518 11.12 55.70 0.55
CA LEU A 518 11.21 57.17 0.55
C LEU A 518 12.17 57.75 -0.49
N GLU A 519 12.89 56.92 -1.25
CA GLU A 519 13.91 57.37 -2.22
C GLU A 519 13.40 57.46 -3.68
N ASP A 520 12.10 57.69 -3.92
CA ASP A 520 11.59 58.03 -5.27
C ASP A 520 11.56 59.55 -5.55
N ALA A 521 12.47 60.31 -4.92
CA ALA A 521 12.61 61.76 -5.15
C ALA A 521 14.02 62.28 -4.84
N GLY A 522 15.00 62.00 -5.70
CA GLY A 522 16.29 62.69 -5.68
C GLY A 522 17.41 61.92 -6.37
N GLU A 523 17.95 62.49 -7.43
CA GLU A 523 19.11 61.99 -8.19
C GLU A 523 20.37 61.84 -7.32
N ASP A 524 21.22 60.90 -7.76
CA ASP A 524 22.59 60.58 -7.33
C ASP A 524 22.78 59.55 -6.19
N ASP A 525 22.47 58.27 -6.50
CA ASP A 525 23.36 57.16 -6.15
C ASP A 525 23.36 56.08 -7.25
N ALA A 526 24.41 56.10 -8.08
CA ALA A 526 24.68 55.07 -9.07
C ALA A 526 25.29 53.84 -8.36
N GLY A 527 24.44 53.05 -7.70
CA GLY A 527 24.98 51.98 -6.85
C GLY A 527 24.09 50.82 -6.44
N MET A 528 22.76 50.91 -6.35
CA MET A 528 21.86 49.74 -6.15
C MET A 528 20.42 50.13 -6.48
N GLY A 529 20.14 50.46 -7.75
CA GLY A 529 18.76 50.58 -8.21
C GLY A 529 18.08 49.21 -8.17
N ASP A 530 16.83 49.19 -7.71
CA ASP A 530 15.86 48.11 -7.80
C ASP A 530 15.91 47.49 -9.21
N ALA A 531 16.78 46.49 -9.39
CA ALA A 531 16.91 45.77 -10.64
C ALA A 531 15.66 44.90 -10.74
N MET A 532 14.56 45.49 -11.22
CA MET A 532 13.41 44.75 -11.66
C MET A 532 13.92 43.71 -12.65
N VAL A 533 14.00 42.46 -12.21
CA VAL A 533 14.37 41.35 -13.07
C VAL A 533 13.20 41.16 -14.04
N ASN A 534 13.29 41.85 -15.17
CA ASN A 534 12.30 41.78 -16.22
C ASN A 534 12.37 40.39 -16.84
N VAL A 535 11.20 39.74 -16.92
CA VAL A 535 11.05 38.47 -17.65
C VAL A 535 11.36 38.76 -19.12
N PRO A 536 12.39 38.14 -19.71
CA PRO A 536 12.82 38.47 -21.06
C PRO A 536 11.78 37.96 -22.07
N ASP A 537 11.56 38.73 -23.13
CA ASP A 537 10.74 38.31 -24.26
C ASP A 537 11.56 37.36 -25.15
N VAL A 538 11.43 36.05 -24.91
CA VAL A 538 12.16 34.99 -25.62
C VAL A 538 11.15 34.05 -26.26
N GLU A 539 11.36 33.66 -27.51
CA GLU A 539 10.50 32.66 -28.18
C GLU A 539 10.50 31.34 -27.38
N GLU A 540 9.30 30.78 -27.13
CA GLU A 540 9.07 29.69 -26.15
C GLU A 540 9.95 28.44 -26.37
#